data_AF-A0A3Q3BEK7-F1
#
_entry.id   AF-A0A3Q3BEK7-F1
#
_cell.length_a   1.000
_cell.length_b   1.000
_cell.length_c   1.000
_cell.angle_alpha   90.00
_cell.angle_beta   90.00
_cell.angle_gamma   90.00
#
_symmetry.space_group_name_H-M   'P 1'
#
loop_
_entity.id
_entity.type
_entity.pdbx_description
1 polymer ?
#
loop_
_entity_poly.entity_id
_entity_poly.type
_entity_poly.pdbx_seq_one_letter_code
_entity_poly.pdbx_strand_id
1 'polypeptide(L)'
;MYHLSWEHRGHNITSLCWDTGALRVFVGDSAGKVSYLRAGSSKLGKGSAFVMFPIQTVTTVDSRVVQLGYQDGRLLVSSLSRCYLCDTEKEKFWRVGNKERDGEYGACFFPQNRGLLVGQPPLLYCARPGSRIWEASFNGEVLSTHQFKQLLACPPLPLITFRNEPNYNPAQRSPQSLAFSKLDQNLLTWTDSAIYIFTPQNGQVLLWTEVKDLANVAVYRGELFCLHGSGRLSHLSLLSAERCVERLLRRESWTLAAAVCCMFQHAVTTSRARKSIPIDRLEHLKSQLSSSTNSELINQLEEVIAKLEPLDSASSSRRSSISSHESFNVLDCGIYRVISRRGSQSDEETNSLINQSTSEEERLKEFVQEEDQVDHGETH
;
A
#
# COMPACT_ATOMS: atom_id res chain seq x y z
N MET A 1 -29.66 19.36 -19.70
CA MET A 1 -28.94 19.53 -20.97
C MET A 1 -27.64 18.76 -20.85
N TYR A 2 -27.41 17.74 -21.68
CA TYR A 2 -26.14 16.99 -21.68
C TYR A 2 -25.19 17.70 -22.64
N HIS A 3 -23.96 17.99 -22.21
CA HIS A 3 -22.93 18.56 -23.08
C HIS A 3 -22.17 17.43 -23.77
N LEU A 4 -22.19 17.42 -25.10
CA LEU A 4 -21.44 16.48 -25.91
C LEU A 4 -20.14 17.16 -26.37
N SER A 5 -19.02 16.49 -26.14
CA SER A 5 -17.72 16.90 -26.67
C SER A 5 -17.25 15.98 -27.77
N TRP A 6 -16.52 16.56 -28.71
CA TRP A 6 -15.87 15.85 -29.81
C TRP A 6 -14.36 15.69 -29.61
N GLU A 7 -13.82 16.10 -28.46
CA GLU A 7 -12.35 16.12 -28.21
C GLU A 7 -11.70 14.75 -28.42
N HIS A 8 -12.39 13.69 -28.00
CA HIS A 8 -11.95 12.29 -28.10
C HIS A 8 -12.71 11.50 -29.18
N ARG A 9 -13.34 12.18 -30.15
CA ARG A 9 -14.14 11.52 -31.18
C ARG A 9 -13.30 10.49 -31.94
N GLY A 10 -13.85 9.29 -32.10
CA GLY A 10 -13.20 8.19 -32.83
C GLY A 10 -12.10 7.45 -32.06
N HIS A 11 -11.89 7.79 -30.78
CA HIS A 11 -10.86 7.21 -29.94
C HIS A 11 -11.48 6.67 -28.65
N ASN A 12 -10.99 5.52 -28.18
CA ASN A 12 -11.50 4.92 -26.95
C ASN A 12 -10.94 5.67 -25.75
N ILE A 13 -11.79 6.02 -24.79
CA ILE A 13 -11.34 6.51 -23.49
C ILE A 13 -10.71 5.35 -22.73
N THR A 14 -9.47 5.53 -22.29
CA THR A 14 -8.67 4.47 -21.67
C THR A 14 -8.38 4.74 -20.21
N SER A 15 -8.42 6.01 -19.80
CA SER A 15 -8.16 6.40 -18.42
C SER A 15 -8.96 7.64 -18.02
N LEU A 16 -9.41 7.64 -16.77
CA LEU A 16 -10.07 8.77 -16.12
C LEU A 16 -9.41 9.01 -14.77
N CYS A 17 -9.19 10.27 -14.41
CA CYS A 17 -8.63 10.63 -13.11
C CYS A 17 -9.30 11.90 -12.58
N TRP A 18 -9.73 11.87 -11.33
CA TRP A 18 -10.39 13.00 -10.68
C TRP A 18 -9.39 13.90 -9.95
N ASP A 19 -9.58 15.20 -10.11
CA ASP A 19 -9.18 16.20 -9.15
C ASP A 19 -10.42 16.60 -8.35
N THR A 20 -10.55 16.00 -7.17
CA THR A 20 -11.68 16.22 -6.27
C THR A 20 -11.70 17.63 -5.68
N GLY A 21 -10.54 18.28 -5.55
CA GLY A 21 -10.42 19.64 -5.01
C GLY A 21 -10.98 20.68 -5.98
N ALA A 22 -10.58 20.62 -7.24
CA ALA A 22 -11.06 21.58 -8.25
C ALA A 22 -12.35 21.13 -8.97
N LEU A 23 -12.89 19.96 -8.63
CA LEU A 23 -14.05 19.32 -9.27
C LEU A 23 -13.87 19.21 -10.79
N ARG A 24 -12.71 18.70 -11.23
CA ARG A 24 -12.41 18.42 -12.64
C ARG A 24 -12.01 16.96 -12.84
N VAL A 25 -12.30 16.43 -14.02
CA VAL A 25 -11.88 15.08 -14.42
C VAL A 25 -10.96 15.18 -15.63
N PHE A 26 -9.81 14.52 -15.51
CA PHE A 26 -8.86 14.30 -16.58
C PHE A 26 -9.25 13.06 -17.36
N VAL A 27 -9.10 13.12 -18.68
CA VAL A 27 -9.50 12.09 -19.63
C VAL A 27 -8.32 11.79 -20.54
N GLY A 28 -7.93 10.52 -20.63
CA GLY A 28 -6.91 10.02 -21.54
C GLY A 28 -7.49 9.00 -22.52
N ASP A 29 -7.01 9.01 -23.76
CA ASP A 29 -7.51 8.13 -24.81
C ASP A 29 -6.46 7.23 -25.48
N SER A 30 -6.93 6.44 -26.44
CA SER A 30 -6.13 5.52 -27.24
C SER A 30 -5.16 6.18 -28.22
N ALA A 31 -5.32 7.46 -28.56
CA ALA A 31 -4.36 8.21 -29.37
C ALA A 31 -3.30 8.94 -28.53
N GLY A 32 -3.40 8.89 -27.20
CA GLY A 32 -2.49 9.61 -26.33
C GLY A 32 -2.96 11.02 -25.99
N LYS A 33 -4.16 11.43 -26.41
CA LYS A 33 -4.68 12.76 -26.05
C LYS A 33 -5.12 12.77 -24.60
N VAL A 34 -4.71 13.81 -23.87
CA VAL A 34 -5.12 14.07 -22.49
C VAL A 34 -5.81 15.42 -22.43
N SER A 35 -7.06 15.42 -21.97
CA SER A 35 -7.86 16.63 -21.74
C SER A 35 -8.42 16.65 -20.33
N TYR A 36 -9.02 17.75 -19.93
CA TYR A 36 -9.84 17.80 -18.73
C TYR A 36 -11.12 18.58 -18.94
N LEU A 37 -12.11 18.26 -18.13
CA LEU A 37 -13.37 18.98 -18.04
C LEU A 37 -13.68 19.30 -16.59
N ARG A 38 -14.22 20.48 -16.34
CA ARG A 38 -14.68 20.87 -15.02
C ARG A 38 -16.13 20.41 -14.84
N ALA A 39 -16.35 19.56 -13.85
CA ALA A 39 -17.65 18.96 -13.56
C ALA A 39 -18.60 19.88 -12.79
N GLY A 40 -18.10 20.98 -12.18
CA GLY A 40 -18.93 21.96 -11.49
C GLY A 40 -18.19 23.20 -10.99
N SER A 41 -18.95 24.21 -10.57
CA SER A 41 -18.45 25.42 -9.89
C SER A 41 -18.62 25.27 -8.38
N SER A 42 -17.61 25.64 -7.59
CA SER A 42 -17.65 25.62 -6.12
C SER A 42 -18.48 26.75 -5.50
N LYS A 43 -18.98 27.71 -6.29
CA LYS A 43 -19.77 28.84 -5.78
C LYS A 43 -21.25 28.46 -5.68
N LEU A 44 -21.66 28.02 -4.49
CA LEU A 44 -23.06 27.80 -4.11
C LEU A 44 -23.76 29.16 -3.86
N GLY A 45 -23.92 29.98 -4.90
CA GLY A 45 -24.64 31.26 -4.84
C GLY A 45 -26.06 31.14 -5.40
N LYS A 46 -27.03 31.82 -4.77
CA LYS A 46 -28.39 31.98 -5.31
C LYS A 46 -28.28 32.72 -6.66
N GLY A 47 -28.48 31.99 -7.75
CA GLY A 47 -28.29 32.50 -9.12
C GLY A 47 -27.27 31.73 -9.97
N SER A 48 -26.83 30.54 -9.55
CA SER A 48 -25.98 29.64 -10.35
C SER A 48 -26.70 29.19 -11.63
N ALA A 49 -26.65 30.01 -12.67
CA ALA A 49 -26.73 29.51 -14.03
C ALA A 49 -25.63 28.44 -14.15
N PHE A 50 -25.95 27.27 -14.69
CA PHE A 50 -24.97 26.21 -14.95
C PHE A 50 -23.88 26.77 -15.88
N VAL A 51 -22.80 27.31 -15.31
CA VAL A 51 -21.66 27.80 -16.08
C VAL A 51 -20.94 26.57 -16.63
N MET A 52 -21.13 26.34 -17.91
CA MET A 52 -20.47 25.27 -18.64
C MET A 52 -19.03 25.68 -18.93
N PHE A 53 -18.09 24.82 -18.56
CA PHE A 53 -16.67 25.03 -18.86
C PHE A 53 -16.29 24.25 -20.12
N PRO A 54 -15.61 24.88 -21.10
CA PRO A 54 -15.11 24.16 -22.26
C PRO A 54 -14.09 23.10 -21.81
N ILE A 55 -14.04 21.99 -22.55
CA ILE A 55 -12.96 21.02 -22.40
C ILE A 55 -11.65 21.66 -22.82
N GLN A 56 -10.61 21.40 -22.05
CA GLN A 56 -9.27 21.91 -22.30
C GLN A 56 -8.30 20.75 -22.49
N THR A 57 -7.58 20.79 -23.60
CA THR A 57 -6.51 19.82 -23.87
C THR A 57 -5.31 20.16 -23.02
N VAL A 58 -4.85 19.20 -22.22
CA VAL A 58 -3.64 19.32 -21.41
C VAL A 58 -2.42 19.06 -22.29
N THR A 59 -2.43 17.91 -22.98
CA THR A 59 -1.30 17.50 -23.83
C THR A 59 -1.71 16.35 -24.75
N THR A 60 -0.83 16.01 -25.69
CA THR A 60 -0.91 14.78 -26.48
C THR A 60 0.41 14.03 -26.33
N VAL A 61 0.35 12.85 -25.72
CA VAL A 61 1.52 11.98 -25.57
C VAL A 61 1.70 11.10 -26.81
N ASP A 62 2.83 10.41 -26.85
CA ASP A 62 3.33 9.65 -27.99
C ASP A 62 2.60 8.32 -28.29
N SER A 63 1.80 7.82 -27.35
CA SER A 63 1.07 6.55 -27.48
C SER A 63 -0.15 6.51 -26.57
N ARG A 64 -0.98 5.46 -26.72
CA ARG A 64 -2.19 5.21 -25.90
C ARG A 64 -1.93 5.45 -24.41
N VAL A 65 -2.81 6.22 -23.78
CA VAL A 65 -2.79 6.42 -22.32
C VAL A 65 -3.23 5.12 -21.64
N VAL A 66 -2.43 4.66 -20.67
CA VAL A 66 -2.66 3.45 -19.86
C VAL A 66 -3.30 3.83 -18.53
N GLN A 67 -2.73 4.83 -17.84
CA GLN A 67 -3.19 5.27 -16.53
C GLN A 67 -2.92 6.77 -16.34
N LEU A 68 -3.85 7.44 -15.65
CA LEU A 68 -3.70 8.81 -15.19
C LEU A 68 -3.68 8.81 -13.66
N GLY A 69 -2.88 9.70 -13.06
CA GLY A 69 -2.89 9.97 -11.63
C GLY A 69 -2.82 11.47 -11.40
N TYR A 70 -3.49 11.96 -10.35
CA TYR A 70 -3.46 13.38 -10.00
C TYR A 70 -3.19 13.54 -8.51
N GLN A 71 -2.26 14.44 -8.17
CA GLN A 71 -1.96 14.81 -6.80
C GLN A 71 -1.37 16.22 -6.76
N ASP A 72 -1.90 17.08 -5.90
CA ASP A 72 -1.36 18.41 -5.56
C ASP A 72 -0.91 19.25 -6.77
N GLY A 73 -1.83 19.47 -7.72
CA GLY A 73 -1.58 20.29 -8.91
C GLY A 73 -0.78 19.57 -10.01
N ARG A 74 -0.42 18.30 -9.82
CA ARG A 74 0.38 17.53 -10.78
C ARG A 74 -0.40 16.36 -11.36
N LEU A 75 -0.29 16.20 -12.67
CA LEU A 75 -0.88 15.12 -13.44
C LEU A 75 0.21 14.17 -13.92
N LEU A 76 0.09 12.90 -13.54
CA LEU A 76 0.90 11.79 -14.01
C LEU A 76 0.20 11.14 -15.20
N VAL A 77 0.89 11.02 -16.33
CA VAL A 77 0.39 10.38 -17.55
C VAL A 77 1.27 9.19 -17.90
N SER A 78 0.72 8.00 -17.71
CA SER A 78 1.36 6.75 -18.09
C SER A 78 0.88 6.34 -19.49
N SER A 79 1.77 6.28 -20.49
CA SER A 79 1.47 5.79 -21.85
C SER A 79 2.04 4.39 -22.10
N LEU A 80 1.85 3.78 -23.27
CA LEU A 80 2.46 2.48 -23.61
C LEU A 80 3.99 2.53 -23.62
N SER A 81 4.55 3.68 -24.02
CA SER A 81 5.97 3.85 -24.31
C SER A 81 6.73 4.62 -23.23
N ARG A 82 6.06 5.53 -22.51
CA ARG A 82 6.71 6.50 -21.61
C ARG A 82 5.80 6.85 -20.43
N CYS A 83 6.36 7.54 -19.44
CA CYS A 83 5.59 8.14 -18.35
C CYS A 83 5.97 9.62 -18.26
N TYR A 84 4.98 10.46 -18.03
CA TYR A 84 5.11 11.92 -18.04
C TYR A 84 4.54 12.49 -16.75
N LEU A 85 5.21 13.52 -16.24
CA LEU A 85 4.71 14.34 -15.16
C LEU A 85 4.40 15.72 -15.71
N CYS A 86 3.20 16.20 -15.44
CA CYS A 86 2.74 17.53 -15.83
C CYS A 86 2.44 18.34 -14.56
N ASP A 87 3.00 19.53 -14.46
CA ASP A 87 2.56 20.56 -13.51
C ASP A 87 1.41 21.32 -14.18
N THR A 88 0.19 21.13 -13.66
CA THR A 88 -1.03 21.68 -14.26
C THR A 88 -1.21 23.18 -13.99
N GLU A 89 -0.44 23.76 -13.07
CA GLU A 89 -0.47 25.19 -12.77
C GLU A 89 0.55 25.95 -13.63
N LYS A 90 1.73 25.36 -13.82
CA LYS A 90 2.83 25.96 -14.60
C LYS A 90 2.87 25.52 -16.05
N GLU A 91 1.98 24.60 -16.43
CA GLU A 91 1.93 23.97 -17.76
C GLU A 91 3.29 23.39 -18.20
N LYS A 92 4.04 22.85 -17.24
CA LYS A 92 5.36 22.23 -17.50
C LYS A 92 5.22 20.72 -17.58
N PHE A 93 5.96 20.14 -18.53
CA PHE A 93 5.93 18.72 -18.81
C PHE A 93 7.33 18.13 -18.72
N TRP A 94 7.46 17.05 -17.95
CA TRP A 94 8.69 16.28 -17.82
C TRP A 94 8.43 14.84 -18.20
N ARG A 95 9.43 14.23 -18.85
CA ARG A 95 9.47 12.78 -19.01
C ARG A 95 10.06 12.17 -17.74
N VAL A 96 9.44 11.12 -17.23
CA VAL A 96 9.97 10.34 -16.11
C VAL A 96 11.01 9.36 -16.63
N GLY A 97 12.27 9.67 -16.35
CA GLY A 97 13.45 8.94 -16.81
C GLY A 97 13.67 9.02 -18.32
N ASN A 98 14.74 8.37 -18.78
CA ASN A 98 15.17 8.45 -20.18
C ASN A 98 14.93 7.17 -20.99
N LYS A 99 14.71 6.02 -20.33
CA LYS A 99 14.44 4.77 -21.05
C LYS A 99 12.95 4.63 -21.35
N GLU A 100 12.66 4.29 -22.58
CA GLU A 100 11.34 3.87 -23.02
C GLU A 100 10.96 2.50 -22.45
N ARG A 101 9.70 2.16 -22.61
CA ARG A 101 9.12 0.85 -22.32
C ARG A 101 8.22 0.46 -23.49
N ASP A 102 7.78 -0.78 -23.49
CA ASP A 102 6.83 -1.28 -24.47
C ASP A 102 5.81 -2.17 -23.75
N GLY A 103 4.56 -1.69 -23.69
CA GLY A 103 3.42 -2.38 -23.08
C GLY A 103 2.64 -1.55 -22.07
N GLU A 104 1.58 -2.14 -21.55
CA GLU A 104 0.72 -1.52 -20.55
C GLU A 104 1.43 -1.57 -19.18
N TYR A 105 1.92 -0.43 -18.71
CA TYR A 105 2.40 -0.28 -17.33
C TYR A 105 1.79 0.94 -16.67
N GLY A 106 1.49 0.81 -15.39
CA GLY A 106 0.86 1.83 -14.55
C GLY A 106 1.87 2.77 -13.93
N ALA A 107 1.35 3.85 -13.35
CA ALA A 107 2.13 4.80 -12.57
C ALA A 107 1.24 5.46 -11.52
N CYS A 108 1.79 5.76 -10.36
CA CYS A 108 1.06 6.40 -9.27
C CYS A 108 1.95 7.37 -8.49
N PHE A 109 1.31 8.30 -7.79
CA PHE A 109 1.98 9.09 -6.77
C PHE A 109 2.06 8.30 -5.46
N PHE A 110 3.10 8.57 -4.68
CA PHE A 110 3.20 8.05 -3.33
C PHE A 110 2.60 9.06 -2.33
N PRO A 111 1.60 8.66 -1.53
CA PRO A 111 0.93 9.57 -0.61
C PRO A 111 1.89 9.96 0.54
N GLN A 112 2.14 11.26 0.71
CA GLN A 112 3.02 11.77 1.77
C GLN A 112 2.38 11.79 3.16
N ASN A 113 1.08 11.50 3.27
CA ASN A 113 0.33 11.66 4.51
C ASN A 113 0.33 10.39 5.37
N ARG A 114 1.42 10.13 6.12
CA ARG A 114 1.41 9.29 7.34
C ARG A 114 2.49 9.66 8.37
N GLY A 115 2.71 10.94 8.66
CA GLY A 115 3.47 11.43 9.85
C GLY A 115 4.94 11.04 10.00
N LEU A 116 5.44 10.06 9.25
CA LEU A 116 6.79 9.48 9.36
C LEU A 116 7.78 10.10 8.37
N LEU A 117 7.30 10.93 7.44
CA LEU A 117 8.07 11.48 6.31
C LEU A 117 7.88 13.00 6.17
N VAL A 118 7.64 13.71 7.28
CA VAL A 118 7.59 15.18 7.28
C VAL A 118 8.94 15.69 6.76
N GLY A 119 8.92 16.35 5.59
CA GLY A 119 10.11 16.91 4.94
C GLY A 119 10.76 16.06 3.84
N GLN A 120 10.29 14.85 3.54
CA GLN A 120 10.78 14.11 2.37
C GLN A 120 10.17 14.66 1.07
N PRO A 121 10.95 14.73 -0.03
CA PRO A 121 10.43 15.20 -1.30
C PRO A 121 9.37 14.22 -1.84
N PRO A 122 8.37 14.72 -2.59
CA PRO A 122 7.32 13.87 -3.11
C PRO A 122 7.86 12.94 -4.20
N LEU A 123 7.37 11.69 -4.17
CA LEU A 123 7.82 10.59 -5.01
C LEU A 123 6.68 10.04 -5.86
N LEU A 124 7.04 9.53 -7.02
CA LEU A 124 6.13 8.79 -7.90
C LEU A 124 6.76 7.46 -8.27
N TYR A 125 5.90 6.49 -8.55
CA TYR A 125 6.29 5.14 -8.94
C TYR A 125 5.79 4.83 -10.34
N CYS A 126 6.65 4.23 -11.16
CA CYS A 126 6.36 3.88 -12.55
C CYS A 126 6.74 2.44 -12.82
N ALA A 127 5.76 1.62 -13.21
CA ALA A 127 6.03 0.24 -13.58
C ALA A 127 6.81 0.13 -14.90
N ARG A 128 7.63 -0.92 -14.98
CA ARG A 128 8.57 -1.18 -16.07
C ARG A 128 8.65 -2.67 -16.38
N PRO A 129 9.08 -3.04 -17.61
CA PRO A 129 9.22 -4.44 -18.01
C PRO A 129 10.07 -5.27 -17.03
N GLY A 130 9.62 -6.51 -16.79
CA GLY A 130 10.30 -7.49 -15.96
C GLY A 130 10.03 -7.35 -14.46
N SER A 131 8.78 -7.04 -14.07
CA SER A 131 8.40 -6.83 -12.66
C SER A 131 9.23 -5.74 -11.99
N ARG A 132 9.52 -4.64 -12.69
CA ARG A 132 10.31 -3.53 -12.17
C ARG A 132 9.42 -2.33 -11.88
N ILE A 133 9.78 -1.56 -10.87
CA ILE A 133 9.15 -0.27 -10.57
C ILE A 133 10.27 0.76 -10.38
N TRP A 134 10.19 1.85 -11.12
CA TRP A 134 11.03 3.02 -10.89
C TRP A 134 10.42 3.88 -9.80
N GLU A 135 11.26 4.33 -8.88
CA GLU A 135 10.98 5.42 -7.98
C GLU A 135 11.59 6.68 -8.58
N ALA A 136 10.81 7.75 -8.68
CA ALA A 136 11.23 8.98 -9.30
C ALA A 136 10.79 10.19 -8.49
N SER A 137 11.55 11.26 -8.59
CA SER A 137 11.22 12.56 -8.03
C SER A 137 10.26 13.34 -8.94
N PHE A 138 9.72 14.41 -8.39
CA PHE A 138 8.76 15.30 -9.06
C PHE A 138 9.37 16.23 -10.13
N ASN A 139 10.64 16.04 -10.48
CA ASN A 139 11.31 16.62 -11.64
C ASN A 139 11.47 15.59 -12.78
N GLY A 140 11.00 14.35 -12.60
CA GLY A 140 11.12 13.27 -13.58
C GLY A 140 12.42 12.47 -13.51
N GLU A 141 13.30 12.73 -12.54
CA GLU A 141 14.53 11.95 -12.37
C GLU A 141 14.25 10.61 -11.68
N VAL A 142 14.88 9.54 -12.17
CA VAL A 142 14.76 8.20 -11.59
C VAL A 142 15.77 8.07 -10.46
N LEU A 143 15.27 7.88 -9.24
CA LEU A 143 16.07 7.76 -8.03
C LEU A 143 16.51 6.31 -7.80
N SER A 144 15.58 5.36 -7.98
CA SER A 144 15.87 3.94 -7.75
C SER A 144 15.04 3.02 -8.67
N THR A 145 15.51 1.78 -8.83
CA THR A 145 14.81 0.74 -9.60
C THR A 145 14.59 -0.47 -8.70
N HIS A 146 13.34 -0.66 -8.27
CA HIS A 146 12.90 -1.81 -7.50
C HIS A 146 12.68 -3.00 -8.44
N GLN A 147 13.24 -4.17 -8.12
CA GLN A 147 13.19 -5.36 -8.97
C GLN A 147 12.49 -6.51 -8.24
N PHE A 148 11.24 -6.77 -8.61
CA PHE A 148 10.39 -7.74 -7.89
C PHE A 148 10.39 -9.14 -8.49
N LYS A 149 10.97 -9.37 -9.68
CA LYS A 149 10.91 -10.67 -10.38
C LYS A 149 11.29 -11.85 -9.49
N GLN A 150 12.42 -11.74 -8.78
CA GLN A 150 12.90 -12.77 -7.86
C GLN A 150 12.12 -12.77 -6.54
N LEU A 151 11.72 -11.59 -6.05
CA LEU A 151 10.96 -11.47 -4.79
C LEU A 151 9.55 -12.08 -4.88
N LEU A 152 8.96 -12.11 -6.08
CA LEU A 152 7.69 -12.76 -6.38
C LEU A 152 7.77 -14.30 -6.43
N ALA A 153 8.96 -14.88 -6.23
CA ALA A 153 9.13 -16.31 -6.00
C ALA A 153 8.64 -16.75 -4.60
N CYS A 154 8.26 -15.82 -3.72
CA CYS A 154 7.61 -16.18 -2.46
C CYS A 154 6.28 -16.89 -2.70
N PRO A 155 5.85 -17.80 -1.81
CA PRO A 155 4.55 -18.45 -1.92
C PRO A 155 3.40 -17.43 -1.83
N PRO A 156 2.28 -17.65 -2.54
CA PRO A 156 1.10 -16.81 -2.39
C PRO A 156 0.50 -16.98 -1.00
N LEU A 157 0.04 -15.89 -0.41
CA LEU A 157 -0.73 -15.97 0.83
C LEU A 157 -2.17 -16.43 0.52
N PRO A 158 -2.72 -17.36 1.31
CA PRO A 158 -4.08 -17.84 1.12
C PRO A 158 -5.10 -16.76 1.49
N LEU A 159 -6.21 -16.74 0.77
CA LEU A 159 -7.37 -15.96 1.19
C LEU A 159 -8.08 -16.68 2.34
N ILE A 160 -8.15 -16.01 3.49
CA ILE A 160 -8.90 -16.51 4.65
C ILE A 160 -10.38 -16.17 4.45
N THR A 161 -11.22 -17.19 4.35
CA THR A 161 -12.68 -17.04 4.17
C THR A 161 -13.43 -18.04 5.05
N PHE A 162 -14.68 -17.74 5.38
CA PHE A 162 -15.56 -18.68 6.10
C PHE A 162 -16.11 -19.81 5.21
N ARG A 163 -15.81 -19.79 3.90
CA ARG A 163 -16.43 -20.70 2.93
C ARG A 163 -15.57 -21.93 2.67
N ASN A 164 -14.26 -21.75 2.69
CA ASN A 164 -13.29 -22.77 2.30
C ASN A 164 -12.17 -22.81 3.32
N GLU A 165 -11.60 -23.99 3.54
CA GLU A 165 -10.38 -24.16 4.33
C GLU A 165 -9.18 -23.50 3.62
N PRO A 166 -8.34 -22.77 4.36
CA PRO A 166 -7.19 -22.10 3.77
C PRO A 166 -6.11 -23.14 3.44
N ASN A 167 -5.70 -23.19 2.18
CA ASN A 167 -4.58 -24.02 1.75
C ASN A 167 -3.35 -23.13 1.53
N TYR A 168 -2.32 -23.34 2.35
CA TYR A 168 -1.04 -22.67 2.22
C TYR A 168 0.05 -23.67 1.93
N ASN A 169 0.69 -23.51 0.77
CA ASN A 169 1.91 -24.22 0.44
C ASN A 169 3.10 -23.27 0.61
N PRO A 170 3.97 -23.48 1.62
CA PRO A 170 5.11 -22.60 1.88
C PRO A 170 6.25 -22.77 0.85
N ALA A 171 6.13 -23.72 -0.09
CA ALA A 171 7.14 -23.93 -1.11
C ALA A 171 7.35 -22.68 -1.98
N GLN A 172 8.61 -22.32 -2.21
CA GLN A 172 8.97 -21.26 -3.13
C GLN A 172 8.43 -21.56 -4.53
N ARG A 173 7.97 -20.50 -5.19
CA ARG A 173 7.51 -20.52 -6.58
C ARG A 173 8.65 -20.11 -7.51
N SER A 174 8.40 -20.25 -8.80
CA SER A 174 9.30 -19.69 -9.81
C SER A 174 9.23 -18.15 -9.82
N PRO A 175 10.33 -17.47 -10.17
CA PRO A 175 10.34 -16.02 -10.35
C PRO A 175 9.31 -15.56 -11.38
N GLN A 176 8.54 -14.52 -11.06
CA GLN A 176 7.43 -14.05 -11.90
C GLN A 176 7.82 -12.79 -12.68
N SER A 177 7.66 -12.82 -14.00
CA SER A 177 7.85 -11.66 -14.88
C SER A 177 6.50 -11.11 -15.31
N LEU A 178 6.02 -10.10 -14.61
CA LEU A 178 4.69 -9.53 -14.76
C LEU A 178 4.76 -8.12 -15.36
N ALA A 179 3.68 -7.74 -16.05
CA ALA A 179 3.41 -6.37 -16.46
C ALA A 179 2.44 -5.75 -15.45
N PHE A 180 2.93 -4.78 -14.66
CA PHE A 180 2.09 -4.06 -13.71
C PHE A 180 1.33 -2.95 -14.45
N SER A 181 0.21 -3.30 -15.09
CA SER A 181 -0.56 -2.42 -15.97
C SER A 181 -1.22 -1.23 -15.25
N LYS A 182 -1.53 -1.40 -13.97
CA LYS A 182 -2.07 -0.36 -13.09
C LYS A 182 -1.34 -0.38 -11.75
N LEU A 183 -1.06 0.82 -11.22
CA LEU A 183 -0.53 0.99 -9.87
C LEU A 183 -1.46 1.88 -9.06
N ASP A 184 -1.90 1.42 -7.90
CA ASP A 184 -2.56 2.26 -6.91
C ASP A 184 -1.54 2.99 -6.01
N GLN A 185 -1.97 4.04 -5.30
CA GLN A 185 -1.17 4.82 -4.36
C GLN A 185 -0.51 3.96 -3.24
N ASN A 186 -1.07 2.79 -2.94
CA ASN A 186 -0.50 1.84 -1.99
C ASN A 186 0.48 0.82 -2.61
N LEU A 187 0.95 1.07 -3.85
CA LEU A 187 1.72 0.10 -4.66
C LEU A 187 1.04 -1.26 -4.74
N LEU A 188 -0.27 -1.22 -4.97
CA LEU A 188 -1.07 -2.38 -5.30
C LEU A 188 -1.21 -2.48 -6.83
N THR A 189 -1.04 -3.70 -7.35
CA THR A 189 -1.29 -4.06 -8.76
C THR A 189 -1.96 -5.43 -8.81
N TRP A 190 -2.61 -5.74 -9.92
CA TRP A 190 -3.25 -7.03 -10.12
C TRP A 190 -3.09 -7.51 -11.57
N THR A 191 -3.25 -8.81 -11.75
CA THR A 191 -3.50 -9.46 -13.04
C THR A 191 -4.95 -9.93 -13.07
N ASP A 192 -5.33 -10.71 -14.09
CA ASP A 192 -6.60 -11.44 -14.15
C ASP A 192 -6.74 -12.55 -13.09
N SER A 193 -5.65 -12.89 -12.40
CA SER A 193 -5.50 -14.11 -11.60
C SER A 193 -4.87 -13.89 -10.22
N ALA A 194 -4.34 -12.70 -9.92
CA ALA A 194 -3.69 -12.42 -8.65
C ALA A 194 -3.65 -10.92 -8.31
N ILE A 195 -3.53 -10.64 -7.01
CA ILE A 195 -3.29 -9.30 -6.45
C ILE A 195 -1.90 -9.29 -5.82
N TYR A 196 -1.17 -8.21 -6.01
CA TYR A 196 0.19 -8.00 -5.53
C TYR A 196 0.28 -6.68 -4.78
N ILE A 197 0.94 -6.69 -3.61
CA ILE A 197 1.13 -5.50 -2.77
C ILE A 197 2.61 -5.39 -2.41
N PHE A 198 3.19 -4.21 -2.60
CA PHE A 198 4.61 -3.95 -2.35
C PHE A 198 4.80 -2.93 -1.21
N THR A 199 5.94 -3.01 -0.52
CA THR A 199 6.38 -1.97 0.42
C THR A 199 7.48 -1.11 -0.24
N PRO A 200 7.17 0.15 -0.60
CA PRO A 200 8.09 1.00 -1.35
C PRO A 200 9.40 1.27 -0.60
N GLN A 201 9.33 1.47 0.72
CA GLN A 201 10.45 1.92 1.54
C GLN A 201 11.61 0.91 1.56
N ASN A 202 11.28 -0.38 1.47
CA ASN A 202 12.24 -1.46 1.61
C ASN A 202 12.41 -2.26 0.31
N GLY A 203 11.66 -1.92 -0.75
CA GLY A 203 11.68 -2.65 -2.02
C GLY A 203 11.27 -4.12 -1.87
N GLN A 204 10.34 -4.42 -0.95
CA GLN A 204 9.90 -5.79 -0.65
C GLN A 204 8.50 -6.08 -1.20
N VAL A 205 8.21 -7.36 -1.43
CA VAL A 205 6.85 -7.84 -1.65
C VAL A 205 6.19 -7.98 -0.28
N LEU A 206 5.12 -7.23 -0.02
CA LEU A 206 4.35 -7.40 1.21
C LEU A 206 3.62 -8.73 1.18
N LEU A 207 2.88 -8.95 0.11
CA LEU A 207 2.21 -10.20 -0.20
C LEU A 207 1.78 -10.24 -1.66
N TRP A 208 1.42 -11.43 -2.10
CA TRP A 208 0.54 -11.61 -3.24
C TRP A 208 -0.42 -12.77 -2.96
N THR A 209 -1.58 -12.75 -3.59
CA THR A 209 -2.62 -13.75 -3.38
C THR A 209 -3.35 -14.04 -4.68
N GLU A 210 -3.73 -15.30 -4.88
CA GLU A 210 -4.44 -15.75 -6.07
C GLU A 210 -5.92 -15.38 -5.97
N VAL A 211 -6.40 -14.60 -6.94
CA VAL A 211 -7.80 -14.20 -7.07
C VAL A 211 -8.17 -14.28 -8.55
N LYS A 212 -8.98 -15.27 -8.91
CA LYS A 212 -9.33 -15.54 -10.31
C LYS A 212 -10.37 -14.55 -10.84
N ASP A 213 -10.34 -14.37 -12.17
CA ASP A 213 -11.34 -13.62 -12.92
C ASP A 213 -11.38 -12.15 -12.48
N LEU A 214 -10.24 -11.51 -12.23
CA LEU A 214 -10.17 -10.10 -11.85
C LEU A 214 -10.26 -9.19 -13.08
N ALA A 215 -11.26 -8.30 -13.08
CA ALA A 215 -11.41 -7.26 -14.10
C ALA A 215 -10.88 -5.90 -13.60
N ASN A 216 -11.18 -5.55 -12.34
CA ASN A 216 -10.73 -4.29 -11.76
C ASN A 216 -10.65 -4.37 -10.23
N VAL A 217 -9.77 -3.57 -9.63
CA VAL A 217 -9.62 -3.47 -8.17
C VAL A 217 -9.66 -2.00 -7.79
N ALA A 218 -10.50 -1.66 -6.81
CA ALA A 218 -10.55 -0.34 -6.20
C ALA A 218 -10.15 -0.45 -4.72
N VAL A 219 -9.33 0.49 -4.24
CA VAL A 219 -8.89 0.54 -2.85
C VAL A 219 -9.58 1.71 -2.16
N TYR A 220 -10.22 1.47 -1.02
CA TYR A 220 -10.84 2.52 -0.23
C TYR A 220 -10.65 2.25 1.26
N ARG A 221 -10.04 3.21 1.98
CA ARG A 221 -9.77 3.11 3.43
C ARG A 221 -9.07 1.81 3.86
N GLY A 222 -8.20 1.26 3.01
CA GLY A 222 -7.48 0.01 3.29
C GLY A 222 -8.26 -1.27 2.99
N GLU A 223 -9.47 -1.15 2.47
CA GLU A 223 -10.28 -2.25 1.96
C GLU A 223 -10.14 -2.34 0.44
N LEU A 224 -10.19 -3.56 -0.11
CA LEU A 224 -10.09 -3.84 -1.53
C LEU A 224 -11.46 -4.30 -2.05
N PHE A 225 -11.94 -3.66 -3.11
CA PHE A 225 -13.15 -4.03 -3.83
C PHE A 225 -12.75 -4.55 -5.21
N CYS A 226 -12.97 -5.85 -5.44
CA CYS A 226 -12.55 -6.52 -6.65
C CYS A 226 -13.77 -6.83 -7.53
N LEU A 227 -13.84 -6.19 -8.69
CA LEU A 227 -14.82 -6.51 -9.73
C LEU A 227 -14.28 -7.68 -10.54
N HIS A 228 -15.07 -8.74 -10.64
CA HIS A 228 -14.75 -9.91 -11.42
C HIS A 228 -15.32 -9.83 -12.85
N GLY A 229 -14.73 -10.55 -13.81
CA GLY A 229 -15.24 -10.61 -15.19
C GLY A 229 -16.65 -11.20 -15.29
N SER A 230 -17.01 -12.09 -14.37
CA SER A 230 -18.37 -12.58 -14.14
C SER A 230 -19.38 -11.52 -13.64
N GLY A 231 -18.94 -10.29 -13.34
CA GLY A 231 -19.76 -9.23 -12.74
C GLY A 231 -19.92 -9.35 -11.22
N ARG A 232 -19.35 -10.38 -10.59
CA ARG A 232 -19.31 -10.51 -9.13
C ARG A 232 -18.44 -9.40 -8.53
N LEU A 233 -18.86 -8.86 -7.40
CA LEU A 233 -18.03 -7.98 -6.57
C LEU A 233 -17.57 -8.77 -5.34
N SER A 234 -16.26 -8.80 -5.07
CA SER A 234 -15.71 -9.32 -3.83
C SER A 234 -15.06 -8.19 -3.01
N HIS A 235 -15.09 -8.36 -1.70
CA HIS A 235 -14.56 -7.42 -0.73
C HIS A 235 -13.50 -8.13 0.11
N LEU A 236 -12.28 -7.59 0.10
CA LEU A 236 -11.12 -8.15 0.78
C LEU A 236 -10.52 -7.11 1.72
N SER A 237 -10.17 -7.54 2.92
CA SER A 237 -9.51 -6.71 3.93
C SER A 237 -8.06 -7.15 4.09
N LEU A 238 -7.13 -6.20 4.11
CA LEU A 238 -5.74 -6.49 4.44
C LEU A 238 -5.56 -6.46 5.97
N LEU A 239 -5.28 -7.62 6.57
CA LEU A 239 -5.07 -7.76 8.01
C LEU A 239 -3.73 -8.43 8.28
N SER A 240 -3.08 -8.04 9.38
CA SER A 240 -1.99 -8.84 9.94
C SER A 240 -2.51 -10.16 10.47
N ALA A 241 -1.64 -11.18 10.55
CA ALA A 241 -2.04 -12.53 10.97
C ALA A 241 -2.70 -12.52 12.35
N GLU A 242 -2.16 -11.75 13.30
CA GLU A 242 -2.70 -11.64 14.65
C GLU A 242 -4.07 -10.94 14.67
N ARG A 243 -4.28 -9.92 13.84
CA ARG A 243 -5.61 -9.27 13.72
C ARG A 243 -6.62 -10.18 13.03
N CYS A 244 -6.17 -11.01 12.09
CA CYS A 244 -7.01 -12.01 11.44
C CYS A 244 -7.53 -13.04 12.47
N VAL A 245 -6.63 -13.62 13.27
CA VAL A 245 -7.00 -14.56 14.34
C VAL A 245 -7.93 -13.90 15.35
N GLU A 246 -7.60 -12.70 15.83
CA GLU A 246 -8.46 -11.97 16.77
C GLU A 246 -9.89 -11.78 16.22
N ARG A 247 -10.02 -11.44 14.94
CA ARG A 247 -11.31 -11.28 14.26
C ARG A 247 -12.07 -12.60 14.11
N LEU A 248 -11.37 -13.71 13.88
CA LEU A 248 -11.96 -15.05 13.81
C LEU A 248 -12.45 -15.54 15.18
N LEU A 249 -11.69 -15.29 16.24
CA LEU A 249 -12.08 -15.59 17.62
C LEU A 249 -13.36 -14.85 18.03
N ARG A 250 -13.46 -13.55 17.69
CA ARG A 250 -14.67 -12.75 17.95
C ARG A 250 -15.91 -13.25 17.21
N ARG A 251 -15.73 -14.07 16.18
CA ARG A 251 -16.80 -14.68 15.37
C ARG A 251 -16.99 -16.16 15.67
N GLU A 252 -16.35 -16.67 16.72
CA GLU A 252 -16.45 -18.07 17.17
C GLU A 252 -16.05 -19.09 16.08
N SER A 253 -15.22 -18.67 15.13
CA SER A 253 -14.75 -19.52 14.04
C SER A 253 -13.48 -20.27 14.45
N TRP A 254 -13.62 -21.15 15.45
CA TRP A 254 -12.51 -21.77 16.18
C TRP A 254 -11.53 -22.54 15.29
N THR A 255 -12.02 -23.46 14.45
CA THR A 255 -11.18 -24.27 13.56
C THR A 255 -10.33 -23.41 12.62
N LEU A 256 -10.95 -22.42 11.98
CA LEU A 256 -10.26 -21.49 11.09
C LEU A 256 -9.25 -20.60 11.84
N ALA A 257 -9.60 -20.14 13.05
CA ALA A 257 -8.68 -19.36 13.88
C ALA A 257 -7.42 -20.17 14.24
N ALA A 258 -7.60 -21.43 14.65
CA ALA A 258 -6.50 -22.34 14.95
C ALA A 258 -5.65 -22.63 13.71
N ALA A 259 -6.28 -22.88 12.55
CA ALA A 259 -5.56 -23.10 11.29
C ALA A 259 -4.67 -21.89 10.92
N VAL A 260 -5.18 -20.66 11.06
CA VAL A 260 -4.41 -19.44 10.80
C VAL A 260 -3.29 -19.26 11.82
N CYS A 261 -3.51 -19.58 13.10
CA CYS A 261 -2.46 -19.58 14.13
C CYS A 261 -1.29 -20.49 13.77
N CYS A 262 -1.57 -21.74 13.41
CA CYS A 262 -0.56 -22.74 13.07
C CYS A 262 0.18 -22.35 11.77
N MET A 263 -0.57 -21.88 10.77
CA MET A 263 -0.02 -21.46 9.47
C MET A 263 0.92 -20.26 9.57
N PHE A 264 0.62 -19.29 10.44
CA PHE A 264 1.41 -18.07 10.62
C PHE A 264 2.00 -17.96 12.02
N GLN A 265 2.46 -19.08 12.58
CA GLN A 265 2.98 -19.15 13.95
C GLN A 265 4.04 -18.07 14.23
N HIS A 266 4.93 -17.77 13.29
CA HIS A 266 6.02 -16.79 13.46
C HIS A 266 5.50 -15.37 13.71
N ALA A 267 4.34 -15.02 13.15
CA ALA A 267 3.72 -13.72 13.36
C ALA A 267 2.97 -13.68 14.70
N VAL A 268 2.30 -14.78 15.04
CA VAL A 268 1.48 -14.92 16.26
C VAL A 268 2.35 -15.03 17.52
N THR A 269 3.53 -15.63 17.45
CA THR A 269 4.43 -15.82 18.61
C THR A 269 5.21 -14.55 18.99
N THR A 270 5.14 -13.49 18.19
CA THR A 270 5.87 -12.23 18.47
C THR A 270 5.38 -11.55 19.74
N SER A 271 6.28 -10.84 20.44
CA SER A 271 5.92 -10.07 21.64
C SER A 271 4.86 -9.01 21.39
N ARG A 272 4.80 -8.45 20.17
CA ARG A 272 3.78 -7.48 19.74
C ARG A 272 2.39 -8.13 19.63
N ALA A 273 2.31 -9.34 19.10
CA ALA A 273 1.05 -10.06 18.91
C ALA A 273 0.36 -10.46 20.23
N ARG A 274 1.13 -10.60 21.33
CA ARG A 274 0.59 -10.90 22.68
C ARG A 274 -0.43 -9.88 23.17
N LYS A 275 -0.37 -8.63 22.70
CA LYS A 275 -1.36 -7.59 23.05
C LYS A 275 -2.74 -7.85 22.42
N SER A 276 -2.78 -8.46 21.23
CA SER A 276 -4.04 -8.78 20.52
C SER A 276 -4.52 -10.20 20.78
N ILE A 277 -3.59 -11.14 21.00
CA ILE A 277 -3.86 -12.55 21.24
C ILE A 277 -3.01 -13.01 22.43
N PRO A 278 -3.49 -12.82 23.66
CA PRO A 278 -2.81 -13.32 24.84
C PRO A 278 -2.98 -14.84 24.96
N ILE A 279 -2.14 -15.47 25.81
CA ILE A 279 -2.06 -16.93 25.93
C ILE A 279 -3.39 -17.54 26.36
N ASP A 280 -4.13 -16.88 27.27
CA ASP A 280 -5.46 -17.29 27.71
C ASP A 280 -6.46 -17.42 26.55
N ARG A 281 -6.33 -16.57 25.52
CA ARG A 281 -7.19 -16.66 24.33
C ARG A 281 -6.84 -17.83 23.43
N LEU A 282 -5.56 -18.21 23.35
CA LEU A 282 -5.14 -19.41 22.60
C LEU A 282 -5.50 -20.68 23.35
N GLU A 283 -5.38 -20.70 24.67
CA GLU A 283 -5.86 -21.79 25.52
C GLU A 283 -7.39 -21.95 25.42
N HIS A 284 -8.12 -20.84 25.45
CA HIS A 284 -9.56 -20.88 25.21
C HIS A 284 -9.89 -21.41 23.81
N LEU A 285 -9.20 -20.93 22.76
CA LEU A 285 -9.35 -21.45 21.40
C LEU A 285 -9.15 -22.96 21.34
N LYS A 286 -8.08 -23.48 21.97
CA LYS A 286 -7.80 -24.92 22.06
C LYS A 286 -8.96 -25.68 22.71
N SER A 287 -9.51 -25.15 23.81
CA SER A 287 -10.64 -25.78 24.53
C SER A 287 -11.93 -25.90 23.69
N GLN A 288 -12.09 -25.06 22.65
CA GLN A 288 -13.27 -25.08 21.78
C GLN A 288 -13.14 -26.06 20.60
N LEU A 289 -11.98 -26.69 20.40
CA LEU A 289 -11.76 -27.65 19.32
C LEU A 289 -12.17 -29.07 19.73
N SER A 290 -12.87 -29.78 18.85
CA SER A 290 -13.18 -31.20 19.04
C SER A 290 -11.92 -32.08 18.92
N SER A 291 -11.60 -32.84 19.96
CA SER A 291 -10.46 -33.77 20.00
C SER A 291 -10.60 -34.94 19.01
N SER A 292 -11.82 -35.31 18.63
CA SER A 292 -12.07 -36.41 17.67
C SER A 292 -11.84 -35.99 16.21
N THR A 293 -11.98 -34.71 15.90
CA THR A 293 -11.92 -34.18 14.52
C THR A 293 -10.64 -33.39 14.25
N ASN A 294 -10.14 -32.67 15.26
CA ASN A 294 -9.07 -31.67 15.10
C ASN A 294 -7.80 -32.04 15.90
N SER A 295 -7.55 -33.33 16.14
CA SER A 295 -6.42 -33.78 16.97
C SER A 295 -5.05 -33.25 16.50
N GLU A 296 -4.79 -33.31 15.19
CA GLU A 296 -3.55 -32.80 14.61
C GLU A 296 -3.43 -31.28 14.77
N LEU A 297 -4.53 -30.55 14.55
CA LEU A 297 -4.55 -29.09 14.68
C LEU A 297 -4.37 -28.64 16.14
N ILE A 298 -4.93 -29.40 17.10
CA ILE A 298 -4.73 -29.17 18.53
C ILE A 298 -3.24 -29.34 18.88
N ASN A 299 -2.59 -30.42 18.43
CA ASN A 299 -1.16 -30.64 18.68
C ASN A 299 -0.30 -29.51 18.11
N GLN A 300 -0.59 -29.07 16.88
CA GLN A 300 0.11 -27.93 16.28
C GLN A 300 -0.12 -26.63 17.05
N LEU A 301 -1.33 -26.40 17.57
CA LEU A 301 -1.64 -25.22 18.36
C LEU A 301 -0.93 -25.25 19.72
N GLU A 302 -0.79 -26.40 20.35
CA GLU A 302 0.00 -26.58 21.58
C GLU A 302 1.46 -26.20 21.37
N GLU A 303 2.08 -26.60 20.25
CA GLU A 303 3.44 -26.17 19.91
C GLU A 303 3.56 -24.65 19.75
N VAL A 304 2.54 -24.00 19.20
CA VAL A 304 2.51 -22.52 19.08
C VAL A 304 2.38 -21.86 20.45
N ILE A 305 1.55 -22.40 21.34
CA ILE A 305 1.37 -21.88 22.70
C ILE A 305 2.66 -22.06 23.52
N ALA A 306 3.32 -23.21 23.43
CA ALA A 306 4.59 -23.45 24.11
C ALA A 306 5.69 -22.45 23.70
N LYS A 307 5.69 -21.98 22.45
CA LYS A 307 6.61 -20.93 21.97
C LYS A 307 6.29 -19.54 22.52
N LEU A 308 5.07 -19.32 23.02
CA LEU A 308 4.62 -18.06 23.62
C LEU A 308 4.88 -17.99 25.12
N GLU A 309 5.03 -19.13 25.80
CA GLU A 309 5.36 -19.18 27.22
C GLU A 309 6.65 -18.39 27.49
N PRO A 310 6.68 -17.52 28.51
CA PRO A 310 7.94 -16.99 29.01
C PRO A 310 8.80 -18.17 29.45
N LEU A 311 10.06 -18.21 29.01
CA LEU A 311 11.07 -19.02 29.70
C LEU A 311 11.16 -18.49 31.13
N ASP A 312 10.46 -19.10 32.07
CA ASP A 312 10.52 -18.68 33.46
C ASP A 312 11.95 -18.89 34.00
N SER A 313 12.51 -17.79 34.51
CA SER A 313 13.61 -17.71 35.47
C SER A 313 15.05 -17.99 35.02
N ALA A 314 15.77 -16.89 34.73
CA ALA A 314 17.05 -16.66 35.41
C ALA A 314 17.29 -15.16 35.61
N SER A 315 16.99 -14.69 36.82
CA SER A 315 17.66 -13.54 37.41
C SER A 315 19.17 -13.79 37.37
N SER A 316 19.88 -13.11 36.48
CA SER A 316 21.31 -12.87 36.60
C SER A 316 21.56 -11.40 36.31
N SER A 317 21.68 -10.66 37.39
CA SER A 317 22.33 -9.37 37.45
C SER A 317 23.73 -9.46 36.81
N ARG A 318 23.85 -9.13 35.53
CA ARG A 318 25.09 -8.62 34.95
C ARG A 318 24.76 -7.47 34.03
N ARG A 319 25.03 -6.29 34.56
CA ARG A 319 25.31 -5.05 33.85
C ARG A 319 26.00 -5.34 32.51
N SER A 320 25.28 -5.24 31.41
CA SER A 320 25.87 -5.07 30.09
C SER A 320 25.19 -3.90 29.39
N SER A 321 26.01 -2.87 29.27
CA SER A 321 25.88 -1.66 28.47
C SER A 321 25.09 -1.85 27.17
N ILE A 322 24.15 -0.92 26.98
CA ILE A 322 23.54 -0.58 25.70
C ILE A 322 24.65 -0.38 24.64
N SER A 323 24.68 -1.31 23.68
CA SER A 323 25.40 -1.15 22.42
C SER A 323 24.36 -0.82 21.37
N SER A 324 24.34 0.45 20.96
CA SER A 324 23.59 0.96 19.84
C SER A 324 24.18 0.40 18.54
N HIS A 325 23.63 -0.72 18.06
CA HIS A 325 23.71 -1.08 16.65
C HIS A 325 22.41 -1.75 16.22
N GLU A 326 21.97 -1.32 15.04
CA GLU A 326 20.75 -1.70 14.32
C GLU A 326 20.33 -3.16 14.52
N SER A 327 19.05 -3.32 14.86
CA SER A 327 18.38 -4.60 14.94
C SER A 327 18.30 -5.19 13.53
N PHE A 328 19.13 -6.19 13.25
CA PHE A 328 18.99 -7.02 12.06
C PHE A 328 17.74 -7.91 12.22
N ASN A 329 16.67 -7.57 11.50
CA ASN A 329 15.63 -8.55 11.17
C ASN A 329 16.23 -9.47 10.10
N VAL A 330 16.71 -10.65 10.53
CA VAL A 330 17.03 -11.74 9.60
C VAL A 330 15.72 -12.20 8.97
N LEU A 331 15.51 -11.81 7.71
CA LEU A 331 14.50 -12.42 6.86
C LEU A 331 15.21 -13.43 5.97
N ASP A 332 14.62 -14.63 5.91
CA ASP A 332 15.12 -15.83 5.26
C ASP A 332 15.00 -15.75 3.71
N CYS A 333 15.41 -14.64 3.12
CA CYS A 333 15.30 -14.40 1.68
C CYS A 333 16.63 -14.21 0.95
N GLY A 334 17.77 -14.46 1.60
CA GLY A 334 19.05 -14.64 0.90
C GLY A 334 19.48 -13.51 -0.05
N ILE A 335 19.27 -12.23 0.32
CA ILE A 335 19.70 -11.09 -0.51
C ILE A 335 20.67 -10.19 0.27
N TYR A 336 21.87 -10.03 -0.30
CA TYR A 336 22.84 -8.99 0.03
C TYR A 336 22.45 -7.69 -0.66
N ARG A 337 22.32 -6.60 0.11
CA ARG A 337 22.14 -5.24 -0.41
C ARG A 337 23.46 -4.76 -1.03
N VAL A 338 23.55 -4.72 -2.36
CA VAL A 338 24.68 -4.08 -3.06
C VAL A 338 24.47 -2.57 -3.03
N ILE A 339 25.10 -1.89 -2.06
CA ILE A 339 25.21 -0.44 -2.04
C ILE A 339 26.38 -0.06 -2.96
N SER A 340 26.09 0.64 -4.05
CA SER A 340 27.11 1.24 -4.90
C SER A 340 27.84 2.33 -4.11
N ARG A 341 29.11 2.09 -3.75
CA ARG A 341 29.98 3.12 -3.16
C ARG A 341 30.53 3.99 -4.29
N ARG A 342 30.17 5.27 -4.32
CA ARG A 342 30.97 6.28 -5.02
C ARG A 342 32.09 6.74 -4.09
N GLY A 343 33.32 6.56 -4.56
CA GLY A 343 34.44 7.47 -4.38
C GLY A 343 34.94 7.72 -2.95
N SER A 344 36.00 7.01 -2.60
CA SER A 344 36.92 7.37 -1.51
C SER A 344 37.45 8.79 -1.71
N GLN A 345 37.19 9.69 -0.76
CA GLN A 345 38.10 10.79 -0.43
C GLN A 345 38.11 10.97 1.09
N SER A 346 39.32 11.14 1.58
CA SER A 346 39.85 10.98 2.93
C SER A 346 39.84 12.29 3.74
N ASP A 347 39.76 12.12 5.08
CA ASP A 347 40.34 12.91 6.18
C ASP A 347 39.93 14.40 6.30
N GLU A 348 39.75 15.05 7.46
CA GLU A 348 39.85 14.72 8.89
C GLU A 348 39.22 15.88 9.70
N GLU A 349 39.01 15.63 11.01
CA GLU A 349 38.99 16.61 12.13
C GLU A 349 37.73 17.41 12.57
N THR A 350 37.25 17.03 13.76
CA THR A 350 36.89 17.84 14.95
C THR A 350 35.70 18.83 14.91
N ASN A 351 34.64 18.54 15.68
CA ASN A 351 34.46 19.01 17.06
C ASN A 351 33.04 18.76 17.60
N SER A 352 32.98 18.60 18.91
CA SER A 352 31.84 18.34 19.79
C SER A 352 30.78 19.45 19.81
N LEU A 353 29.56 19.12 20.26
CA LEU A 353 28.91 19.67 21.47
C LEU A 353 27.42 19.21 21.60
N ILE A 354 27.17 18.47 22.69
CA ILE A 354 26.12 18.65 23.73
C ILE A 354 24.62 18.48 23.40
N ASN A 355 24.04 17.50 24.11
CA ASN A 355 22.63 17.23 24.40
C ASN A 355 21.87 18.44 24.98
N GLN A 356 20.60 18.60 24.59
CA GLN A 356 19.51 18.89 25.53
C GLN A 356 18.25 18.12 25.10
N SER A 357 18.04 16.96 25.74
CA SER A 357 16.74 16.32 25.87
C SER A 357 16.10 16.83 27.16
N THR A 358 14.80 17.16 27.09
CA THR A 358 13.77 17.30 28.15
C THR A 358 12.90 18.54 27.91
N SER A 359 11.74 18.39 27.25
CA SER A 359 10.55 19.25 27.47
C SER A 359 9.33 18.93 26.57
N GLU A 360 9.07 17.67 26.21
CA GLU A 360 7.91 17.36 25.34
C GLU A 360 6.85 16.43 25.95
N GLU A 361 6.97 16.07 27.23
CA GLU A 361 5.95 15.26 27.92
C GLU A 361 4.87 16.08 28.65
N GLU A 362 5.00 17.42 28.73
CA GLU A 362 3.97 18.30 29.32
C GLU A 362 2.99 18.91 28.31
N ARG A 363 3.24 18.79 26.99
CA ARG A 363 2.44 19.49 25.97
C ARG A 363 1.25 18.68 25.41
N LEU A 364 1.06 17.46 25.88
CA LEU A 364 0.01 16.54 25.41
C LEU A 364 -1.21 16.43 26.35
N LYS A 365 -1.28 17.25 27.40
CA LYS A 365 -2.46 17.31 28.30
C LYS A 365 -3.41 18.48 28.06
N GLU A 366 -3.08 19.44 27.19
CA GLU A 366 -3.96 20.61 26.92
C GLU A 366 -4.97 20.39 25.77
N PHE A 367 -4.90 19.29 25.01
CA PHE A 367 -5.79 19.07 23.85
C PHE A 367 -6.96 18.10 24.09
N VAL A 368 -7.23 17.70 25.35
CA VAL A 368 -8.35 16.78 25.68
C VAL A 368 -9.43 17.46 26.55
N GLN A 369 -9.40 18.78 26.70
CA GLN A 369 -10.38 19.51 27.53
C GLN A 369 -11.32 20.48 26.78
N GLU A 370 -11.24 20.59 25.46
CA GLU A 370 -12.07 21.56 24.70
C GLU A 370 -13.24 20.97 23.88
N GLU A 371 -13.54 19.66 23.94
CA GLU A 371 -14.68 19.10 23.18
C GLU A 371 -15.94 18.73 24.00
N ASP A 372 -15.99 19.02 25.30
CA ASP A 372 -17.20 18.76 26.13
C ASP A 372 -17.66 20.01 26.89
N GLN A 373 -18.13 21.05 26.18
CA GLN A 373 -19.01 22.06 26.78
C GLN A 373 -19.63 23.04 25.76
N VAL A 374 -20.63 22.62 24.97
CA VAL A 374 -21.68 23.56 24.51
C VAL A 374 -23.00 22.80 24.23
N ASP A 375 -23.78 22.52 25.27
CA ASP A 375 -25.25 22.62 25.18
C ASP A 375 -25.87 22.63 26.58
N HIS A 376 -26.35 23.81 27.01
CA HIS A 376 -27.55 24.02 27.83
C HIS A 376 -27.72 25.52 28.03
N GLY A 377 -28.80 26.06 27.46
CA GLY A 377 -29.12 27.48 27.51
C GLY A 377 -29.69 27.93 28.86
N GLU A 378 -29.85 29.24 29.02
CA GLU A 378 -30.85 29.79 29.91
C GLU A 378 -31.30 31.20 29.49
N THR A 379 -32.59 31.38 29.71
CA THR A 379 -33.43 32.57 29.66
C THR A 379 -32.92 33.75 30.50
N HIS A 380 -33.01 34.97 29.96
CA HIS A 380 -33.79 36.06 30.56
C HIS A 380 -34.02 37.21 29.57
#